data_AF-A0A5B9W5H4-F1
#
_entry.id   AF-A0A5B9W5H4-F1
#
_cell.length_a   1.000
_cell.length_b   1.000
_cell.length_c   1.000
_cell.angle_alpha   90.00
_cell.angle_beta   90.00
_cell.angle_gamma   90.00
#
_symmetry.space_group_name_H-M   'P 1'
#
loop_
_entity.id
_entity.type
_entity.pdbx_description
1 polymer ?
#
loop_
_entity_poly.entity_id
_entity_poly.type
_entity_poly.pdbx_seq_one_letter_code
_entity_poly.pdbx_strand_id
1 'polypeptide(L)'
;MSSLHASFPRIHDLPEGVTPRPSAQCTARLSLFINGGAYQVRSLAVDAPGVARAFRLRKFDGTEYDVAQTDEGITCDCPDFIFHRAGIDPDGCKHVKALVSSGLLERPGDGTAAAASVVEAEVRAAKDAFDGHRHRIEPDRPTSRVPANGQPTTFLEIVEHEAMGYRAWGNEVGRFLADQLDRTAQLIRWTGAETPADHEDRMEIYDRELRDRLFEQGYQDGLENGRRQAEAWGLERR
;
A
#
# COMPACT_ATOMS: atom_id res chain seq x y z
N MET A 1 -4.09 -17.16 -47.63
CA MET A 1 -3.91 -16.71 -46.23
C MET A 1 -5.15 -15.91 -45.86
N SER A 2 -6.18 -16.58 -45.34
CA SER A 2 -7.50 -15.98 -45.09
C SER A 2 -7.55 -15.41 -43.67
N SER A 3 -7.78 -14.11 -43.57
CA SER A 3 -7.91 -13.35 -42.32
C SER A 3 -9.22 -13.73 -41.61
N LEU A 4 -9.11 -14.33 -40.43
CA LEU A 4 -10.23 -14.57 -39.51
C LEU A 4 -10.44 -13.30 -38.67
N HIS A 5 -11.23 -12.36 -39.17
CA HIS A 5 -11.76 -11.28 -38.34
C HIS A 5 -12.88 -11.86 -37.46
N ALA A 6 -12.55 -12.17 -36.21
CA ALA A 6 -13.55 -12.44 -35.19
C ALA A 6 -14.35 -11.16 -34.95
N SER A 7 -15.57 -11.10 -35.48
CA SER A 7 -16.50 -10.02 -35.23
C SER A 7 -17.03 -10.17 -33.80
N PHE A 8 -16.56 -9.33 -32.88
CA PHE A 8 -17.11 -9.27 -31.53
C PHE A 8 -18.56 -8.76 -31.60
N PRO A 9 -19.52 -9.44 -30.94
CA PRO A 9 -20.91 -8.99 -30.89
C PRO A 9 -21.01 -7.64 -30.18
N ARG A 10 -21.82 -6.74 -30.74
CA ARG A 10 -22.10 -5.43 -30.15
C ARG A 10 -22.92 -5.63 -28.87
N ILE A 11 -22.61 -4.85 -27.84
CA ILE A 11 -23.20 -4.92 -26.48
C ILE A 11 -24.74 -4.81 -26.48
N HIS A 12 -25.35 -4.36 -27.57
CA HIS A 12 -26.80 -4.13 -27.67
C HIS A 12 -27.63 -5.32 -28.19
N ASP A 13 -27.00 -6.42 -28.63
CA ASP A 13 -27.73 -7.62 -29.11
C ASP A 13 -27.87 -8.67 -27.99
N LEU A 14 -28.40 -8.29 -26.83
CA LEU A 14 -28.72 -9.27 -25.78
C LEU A 14 -30.14 -9.83 -25.99
N PRO A 15 -30.31 -11.17 -26.08
CA PRO A 15 -31.61 -11.77 -26.24
C PRO A 15 -32.49 -11.53 -25.00
N GLU A 16 -33.73 -11.10 -25.24
CA GLU A 16 -34.78 -11.04 -24.22
C GLU A 16 -34.96 -12.45 -23.62
N GLY A 17 -34.54 -12.64 -22.35
CA GLY A 17 -34.69 -13.93 -21.66
C GLY A 17 -33.54 -14.36 -20.75
N VAL A 18 -32.51 -13.53 -20.52
CA VAL A 18 -31.45 -13.85 -19.56
C VAL A 18 -32.02 -13.81 -18.14
N THR A 19 -32.18 -14.98 -17.53
CA THR A 19 -32.46 -15.09 -16.10
C THR A 19 -31.30 -14.44 -15.33
N PRO A 20 -31.58 -13.57 -14.34
CA PRO A 20 -30.51 -12.88 -13.61
C PRO A 20 -29.59 -13.94 -12.98
N ARG A 21 -28.31 -13.91 -13.35
CA ARG A 21 -27.29 -14.73 -12.70
C ARG A 21 -27.35 -14.41 -11.21
N PRO A 22 -27.35 -15.43 -10.31
CA PRO A 22 -27.24 -15.16 -8.89
C PRO A 22 -26.05 -14.24 -8.67
N SER A 23 -26.30 -13.07 -8.08
CA SER A 23 -25.28 -12.06 -7.83
C SER A 23 -24.12 -12.73 -7.10
N ALA A 24 -22.96 -12.82 -7.75
CA ALA A 24 -21.77 -13.33 -7.09
C ALA A 24 -21.53 -12.45 -5.85
N GLN A 25 -21.71 -13.04 -4.67
CA GLN A 25 -21.40 -12.37 -3.42
C GLN A 25 -19.90 -12.18 -3.38
N CYS A 26 -19.44 -10.98 -3.73
CA CYS A 26 -18.05 -10.59 -3.53
C CYS A 26 -17.97 -9.80 -2.22
N THR A 27 -17.07 -10.21 -1.33
CA THR A 27 -16.74 -9.44 -0.15
C THR A 27 -15.56 -8.56 -0.49
N ALA A 28 -15.80 -7.25 -0.59
CA ALA A 28 -14.73 -6.26 -0.70
C ALA A 28 -14.49 -5.62 0.67
N ARG A 29 -13.23 -5.30 0.97
CA ARG A 29 -12.83 -4.57 2.17
C ARG A 29 -12.02 -3.35 1.76
N LEU A 30 -12.37 -2.20 2.32
CA LEU A 30 -11.68 -0.94 2.06
C LEU A 30 -10.91 -0.47 3.29
N SER A 31 -9.66 -0.07 3.07
CA SER A 31 -8.81 0.58 4.06
C SER A 31 -8.30 1.90 3.51
N LEU A 32 -8.35 2.95 4.33
CA LEU A 32 -7.83 4.27 4.00
C LEU A 32 -6.68 4.63 4.94
N PHE A 33 -5.64 5.22 4.37
CA PHE A 33 -4.53 5.78 5.12
C PHE A 33 -4.68 7.30 5.18
N ILE A 34 -4.92 7.82 6.39
CA ILE A 34 -5.21 9.24 6.62
C ILE A 34 -4.13 9.78 7.57
N ASN A 35 -3.26 10.65 7.05
CA ASN A 35 -2.11 11.20 7.77
C ASN A 35 -1.27 10.13 8.49
N GLY A 36 -0.99 9.02 7.81
CA GLY A 36 -0.21 7.90 8.36
C GLY A 36 -0.98 6.97 9.31
N GLY A 37 -2.26 7.23 9.60
CA GLY A 37 -3.12 6.30 10.33
C GLY A 37 -3.89 5.39 9.37
N ALA A 38 -3.86 4.07 9.60
CA ALA A 38 -4.70 3.11 8.89
C ALA A 38 -6.10 3.05 9.50
N TYR A 39 -7.12 3.22 8.67
CA TYR A 39 -8.53 3.13 9.02
C TYR A 39 -9.22 2.05 8.19
N GLN A 40 -9.97 1.18 8.82
CA GLN A 40 -10.93 0.32 8.14
C GLN A 40 -12.21 1.12 7.87
N VAL A 41 -12.67 1.12 6.63
CA VAL A 41 -13.89 1.82 6.23
C VAL A 41 -15.02 0.81 6.10
N ARG A 42 -16.13 1.08 6.79
CA ARG A 42 -17.35 0.29 6.70
C ARG A 42 -18.51 1.20 6.34
N SER A 43 -19.26 0.84 5.30
CA SER A 43 -20.53 1.50 5.03
C SER A 43 -21.53 1.19 6.14
N LEU A 44 -22.24 2.20 6.61
CA LEU A 44 -23.35 2.05 7.53
C LEU A 44 -24.67 1.98 6.75
N ALA A 45 -25.64 1.22 7.26
CA ALA A 45 -27.00 1.27 6.75
C ALA A 45 -27.61 2.62 7.13
N VAL A 46 -28.30 3.24 6.18
CA VAL A 46 -28.86 4.58 6.34
C VAL A 46 -30.37 4.48 6.38
N ASP A 47 -30.94 4.53 7.58
CA ASP A 47 -32.38 4.45 7.79
C ASP A 47 -33.01 5.83 8.11
N ALA A 48 -32.17 6.82 8.43
CA ALA A 48 -32.61 8.17 8.79
C ALA A 48 -32.89 9.01 7.54
N PRO A 49 -34.04 9.73 7.48
CA PRO A 49 -34.33 10.63 6.37
C PRO A 49 -33.31 11.77 6.31
N GLY A 50 -32.93 12.16 5.08
CA GLY A 50 -31.98 13.25 4.83
C GLY A 50 -30.51 12.88 4.99
N VAL A 51 -30.18 11.58 5.12
CA VAL A 51 -28.81 11.07 5.06
C VAL A 51 -28.64 10.33 3.74
N ALA A 52 -27.70 10.77 2.90
CA ALA A 52 -27.42 10.16 1.61
C ALA A 52 -26.45 8.97 1.73
N ARG A 53 -25.40 9.13 2.54
CA ARG A 53 -24.35 8.11 2.77
C ARG A 53 -23.80 8.23 4.17
N ALA A 54 -23.43 7.11 4.77
CA ALA A 54 -22.75 7.08 6.07
C ALA A 54 -21.67 6.00 6.11
N PHE A 55 -20.54 6.34 6.71
CA PHE A 55 -19.39 5.46 6.85
C PHE A 55 -18.85 5.50 8.28
N ARG A 56 -18.45 4.33 8.76
CA ARG A 56 -17.67 4.18 9.98
C ARG A 56 -16.20 3.96 9.63
N LEU A 57 -15.35 4.80 10.18
CA LEU A 57 -13.91 4.66 10.14
C LEU A 57 -13.44 4.07 11.47
N ARG A 58 -12.83 2.89 11.43
CA ARG A 58 -12.26 2.25 12.61
C ARG A 58 -10.75 2.23 12.53
N LYS A 59 -10.10 2.81 13.53
CA LYS A 59 -8.65 2.74 13.71
C LYS A 59 -8.26 1.42 14.40
N PHE A 60 -6.98 1.06 14.32
CA PHE A 60 -6.46 -0.18 14.91
C PHE A 60 -6.56 -0.22 16.44
N ASP A 61 -6.51 0.93 17.11
CA ASP A 61 -6.65 1.07 18.56
C ASP A 61 -8.11 0.88 19.05
N GLY A 62 -9.03 0.63 18.12
CA GLY A 62 -10.45 0.46 18.41
C GLY A 62 -11.24 1.75 18.40
N THR A 63 -10.60 2.91 18.19
CA THR A 63 -11.31 4.17 18.05
C THR A 63 -12.14 4.15 16.76
N GLU A 64 -13.42 4.50 16.89
CA GLU A 64 -14.36 4.58 15.77
C GLU A 64 -14.79 6.03 15.57
N TYR A 65 -14.98 6.41 14.31
CA TYR A 65 -15.55 7.70 13.92
C TYR A 65 -16.59 7.48 12.84
N ASP A 66 -17.77 8.05 13.02
CA ASP A 66 -18.83 8.05 12.02
C ASP A 66 -18.81 9.35 11.21
N VAL A 67 -18.93 9.21 9.89
CA VAL A 67 -19.02 10.31 8.93
C VAL A 67 -20.27 10.11 8.09
N ALA A 68 -21.12 11.13 8.05
CA ALA A 68 -22.37 11.10 7.30
C ALA A 68 -22.42 12.28 6.33
N GLN A 69 -22.95 12.03 5.13
CA GLN A 69 -23.37 13.07 4.21
C GLN A 69 -24.88 13.22 4.35
N THR A 70 -25.29 14.37 4.85
CA THR A 70 -26.69 14.76 5.02
C THR A 70 -27.07 15.83 4.01
N ASP A 71 -28.35 16.17 3.94
CA ASP A 71 -28.85 17.26 3.08
C ASP A 71 -28.24 18.63 3.46
N GLU A 72 -27.81 18.80 4.71
CA GLU A 72 -27.19 20.04 5.22
C GLU A 72 -25.67 20.09 4.98
N GLY A 73 -25.05 18.97 4.62
CA GLY A 73 -23.61 18.87 4.38
C GLY A 73 -23.00 17.60 4.96
N ILE A 74 -21.66 17.56 5.00
CA ILE A 74 -20.93 16.40 5.54
C ILE A 74 -20.59 16.65 7.02
N THR A 75 -20.94 15.70 7.88
CA THR A 75 -20.68 15.73 9.33
C THR A 75 -19.78 14.58 9.76
N CYS A 76 -18.95 14.82 10.77
CA CYS A 76 -18.09 13.81 11.38
C CYS A 76 -18.13 13.93 12.91
N ASP A 77 -18.15 12.81 13.63
CA ASP A 77 -18.16 12.78 15.09
C ASP A 77 -16.77 12.94 15.74
N CYS A 78 -15.71 13.13 14.95
CA CYS A 78 -14.37 13.24 15.52
C CYS A 78 -14.20 14.57 16.29
N PRO A 79 -13.42 14.59 17.38
CA PRO A 79 -13.24 15.81 18.18
C PRO A 79 -12.79 17.03 17.38
N ASP A 80 -11.88 16.84 16.40
CA ASP A 80 -11.41 17.94 15.55
C ASP A 80 -12.54 18.56 14.71
N PHE A 81 -13.48 17.74 14.22
CA PHE A 81 -14.63 18.27 13.49
C PHE A 81 -15.55 19.06 14.42
N ILE A 82 -15.97 18.44 15.53
CA ILE A 82 -16.94 19.01 16.46
C ILE A 82 -16.45 20.33 17.05
N PHE A 83 -15.18 20.39 17.48
CA PHE A 83 -14.67 21.53 18.22
C PHE A 83 -14.04 22.61 17.34
N HIS A 84 -13.56 22.29 16.13
CA HIS A 84 -12.79 23.24 15.33
C HIS A 84 -13.29 23.48 13.90
N ARG A 85 -14.17 22.63 13.36
CA ARG A 85 -14.53 22.67 11.92
C ARG A 85 -16.03 22.81 11.68
N ALA A 86 -16.88 22.32 12.57
CA ALA A 86 -18.32 22.30 12.40
C ALA A 86 -18.86 23.72 12.13
N GLY A 87 -19.43 23.94 10.94
CA GLY A 87 -19.96 25.23 10.49
C GLY A 87 -18.91 26.31 10.17
N ILE A 88 -17.61 26.02 10.30
CA ILE A 88 -16.51 26.98 10.08
C ILE A 88 -15.71 26.61 8.83
N ASP A 89 -15.32 25.34 8.71
CA ASP A 89 -14.47 24.85 7.63
C ASP A 89 -15.29 23.96 6.67
N PRO A 90 -15.62 24.45 5.46
CA PRO A 90 -16.40 23.67 4.50
C PRO A 90 -15.67 22.43 4.00
N ASP A 91 -14.35 22.36 4.15
CA ASP A 91 -13.59 21.16 3.78
C ASP A 91 -13.72 20.03 4.81
N GLY A 92 -14.12 20.35 6.04
CA GLY A 92 -14.24 19.41 7.15
C GLY A 92 -12.90 18.95 7.75
N CYS A 93 -12.97 17.93 8.61
CA CYS A 93 -11.80 17.33 9.24
C CYS A 93 -11.05 16.39 8.27
N LYS A 94 -9.89 15.87 8.67
CA LYS A 94 -9.10 14.92 7.86
C LYS A 94 -9.89 13.68 7.39
N HIS A 95 -10.87 13.22 8.15
CA HIS A 95 -11.70 12.07 7.77
C HIS A 95 -12.62 12.43 6.60
N VAL A 96 -13.29 13.59 6.67
CA VAL A 96 -14.13 14.11 5.59
C VAL A 96 -13.30 14.31 4.31
N LYS A 97 -12.15 14.99 4.40
CA LYS A 97 -11.27 15.23 3.25
C LYS A 97 -10.83 13.92 2.59
N ALA A 98 -10.49 12.90 3.37
CA ALA A 98 -10.10 11.59 2.84
C ALA A 98 -11.24 10.84 2.15
N LEU A 99 -12.44 10.84 2.73
CA LEU A 99 -13.62 10.20 2.13
C LEU A 99 -14.06 10.91 0.84
N VAL A 100 -13.99 12.24 0.81
CA VAL A 100 -14.29 13.02 -0.41
C VAL A 100 -13.25 12.73 -1.50
N SER A 101 -11.96 12.77 -1.15
CA SER A 101 -10.88 12.51 -2.11
C SER A 101 -10.88 11.09 -2.66
N SER A 102 -11.49 10.13 -1.94
CA SER A 102 -11.67 8.75 -2.41
C SER A 102 -12.99 8.52 -3.15
N GLY A 103 -13.81 9.56 -3.35
CA GLY A 103 -15.09 9.48 -4.05
C GLY A 103 -16.20 8.78 -3.27
N LEU A 104 -16.00 8.52 -1.97
CA LEU A 104 -17.01 7.89 -1.13
C LEU A 104 -18.10 8.87 -0.69
N LEU A 105 -17.71 10.13 -0.48
CA LEU A 105 -18.61 11.25 -0.21
C LEU A 105 -18.48 12.30 -1.30
N GLU A 106 -19.56 13.02 -1.54
CA GLU A 106 -19.63 14.09 -2.54
C GLU A 106 -19.80 15.43 -1.83
N ARG A 107 -19.01 16.44 -2.19
CA ARG A 107 -19.27 17.78 -1.67
C ARG A 107 -20.47 18.39 -2.40
N PRO A 108 -21.30 19.16 -1.69
CA PRO A 108 -22.35 19.94 -2.34
C PRO A 108 -21.70 20.90 -3.35
N GLY A 109 -21.96 20.68 -4.64
CA GLY A 109 -21.38 21.42 -5.78
C GLY A 109 -20.44 20.60 -6.68
N ASP A 110 -19.84 19.50 -6.18
CA ASP A 110 -18.89 18.70 -6.97
C ASP A 110 -19.58 17.82 -8.02
N GLY A 111 -20.85 17.49 -7.82
CA GLY A 111 -21.63 16.61 -8.72
C GLY A 111 -21.74 17.11 -10.16
N THR A 112 -21.52 18.42 -10.40
CA THR A 112 -21.51 18.99 -11.76
C THR A 112 -20.12 18.91 -12.41
N ALA A 113 -19.04 18.90 -11.61
CA ALA A 113 -17.67 18.86 -12.11
C ALA A 113 -17.19 17.44 -12.44
N ALA A 114 -17.65 16.43 -11.70
CA ALA A 114 -17.26 15.03 -11.93
C ALA A 114 -17.71 14.50 -13.30
N ALA A 115 -18.85 14.94 -13.83
CA ALA A 115 -19.29 14.59 -15.18
C ALA A 115 -18.39 15.20 -16.28
N ALA A 116 -17.77 16.36 -16.02
CA ALA A 116 -16.88 17.02 -16.96
C ALA A 116 -15.46 16.41 -16.96
N SER A 117 -14.97 15.97 -15.79
CA SER A 117 -13.60 15.44 -15.66
C SER A 117 -13.42 14.05 -16.29
N VAL A 118 -14.48 13.22 -16.35
CA VAL A 118 -14.42 11.92 -17.07
C VAL A 118 -14.20 12.16 -18.56
N VAL A 119 -14.83 13.19 -19.13
CA VAL A 119 -14.66 13.57 -20.54
C VAL A 119 -13.26 14.13 -20.78
N GLU A 120 -12.73 14.96 -19.87
CA GLU A 120 -11.35 15.47 -20.00
C GLU A 120 -10.28 14.39 -19.84
N ALA A 121 -10.50 13.39 -18.98
CA ALA A 121 -9.60 12.26 -18.80
C ALA A 121 -9.54 11.37 -20.05
N GLU A 122 -10.67 11.10 -20.70
CA GLU A 122 -10.71 10.40 -22.00
C GLU A 122 -9.99 11.20 -23.09
N VAL A 123 -10.21 12.51 -23.16
CA VAL A 123 -9.54 13.39 -24.13
C VAL A 123 -8.02 13.43 -23.89
N ARG A 124 -7.57 13.41 -22.63
CA ARG A 124 -6.15 13.40 -22.28
C ARG A 124 -5.49 12.04 -22.57
N ALA A 125 -6.15 10.93 -22.26
CA ALA A 125 -5.68 9.60 -22.62
C ALA A 125 -5.53 9.42 -24.14
N ALA A 126 -6.43 10.02 -24.93
CA ALA A 126 -6.33 10.04 -26.39
C ALA A 126 -5.15 10.91 -26.89
N LYS A 127 -4.79 11.96 -26.16
CA LYS A 127 -3.68 12.86 -26.50
C LYS A 127 -2.31 12.27 -26.14
N ASP A 128 -2.22 11.60 -24.99
CA ASP A 128 -0.99 10.95 -24.54
C ASP A 128 -0.64 9.72 -25.41
N ALA A 129 -1.63 9.06 -26.02
CA ALA A 129 -1.40 8.02 -27.03
C ALA A 129 -0.77 8.56 -28.34
N PHE A 130 -0.89 9.87 -28.61
CA PHE A 130 -0.39 10.51 -29.83
C PHE A 130 1.05 11.04 -29.69
N ASP A 131 1.45 11.51 -28.50
CA ASP A 131 2.78 12.13 -28.25
C ASP A 131 3.89 11.14 -27.84
N GLY A 132 3.62 9.83 -27.91
CA GLY A 132 4.50 8.77 -27.43
C GLY A 132 5.75 8.51 -28.27
N HIS A 133 6.64 9.49 -28.50
CA HIS A 133 8.01 9.25 -28.99
C HIS A 133 8.96 10.45 -28.72
N ARG A 134 9.36 10.68 -27.46
CA ARG A 134 10.67 11.27 -27.04
C ARG A 134 10.65 11.66 -25.55
N HIS A 135 10.59 10.69 -24.64
CA HIS A 135 11.11 10.92 -23.29
C HIS A 135 12.35 10.07 -23.07
N ARG A 136 13.49 10.77 -23.06
CA ARG A 136 14.78 10.26 -22.63
C ARG A 136 14.63 9.87 -21.16
N ILE A 137 14.91 8.60 -20.86
CA ILE A 137 14.93 8.07 -19.49
C ILE A 137 16.11 8.74 -18.78
N GLU A 138 15.86 9.83 -18.05
CA GLU A 138 16.80 10.29 -17.04
C GLU A 138 16.80 9.28 -15.88
N PRO A 139 17.96 8.97 -15.27
CA PRO A 139 18.01 8.08 -14.13
C PRO A 139 17.14 8.64 -13.01
N ASP A 140 16.10 7.89 -12.70
CA ASP A 140 15.04 8.22 -11.75
C ASP A 140 15.67 8.53 -10.39
N ARG A 141 15.76 9.82 -10.08
CA ARG A 141 16.19 10.27 -8.76
C ARG A 141 15.08 9.80 -7.82
N PRO A 142 15.34 8.93 -6.83
CA PRO A 142 14.27 8.32 -6.05
C PRO A 142 13.45 9.43 -5.41
N THR A 143 12.28 9.70 -5.97
CA THR A 143 11.37 10.69 -5.42
C THR A 143 10.94 10.11 -4.10
N SER A 144 11.48 10.65 -3.01
CA SER A 144 10.90 10.48 -1.68
C SER A 144 9.41 10.74 -1.83
N ARG A 145 8.61 9.69 -1.75
CA ARG A 145 7.15 9.82 -1.73
C ARG A 145 6.88 10.49 -0.40
N VAL A 146 6.75 11.81 -0.41
CA VAL A 146 6.38 12.57 0.78
C VAL A 146 4.90 12.24 1.04
N PRO A 147 4.55 11.51 2.11
CA PRO A 147 3.15 11.33 2.48
C PRO A 147 2.45 12.66 2.69
N ALA A 148 1.12 12.67 2.62
CA ALA A 148 0.29 13.88 2.69
C ALA A 148 0.49 14.73 3.97
N ASN A 149 1.15 14.18 5.00
CA ASN A 149 1.53 14.92 6.22
C ASN A 149 2.84 15.73 6.06
N GLY A 150 3.48 15.71 4.89
CA GLY A 150 4.65 16.55 4.57
C GLY A 150 5.96 16.11 5.23
N GLN A 151 5.96 15.01 6.00
CA GLN A 151 7.16 14.47 6.63
C GLN A 151 7.76 13.41 5.71
N PRO A 152 9.05 13.47 5.34
CA PRO A 152 9.68 12.41 4.58
C PRO A 152 9.67 11.14 5.43
N THR A 153 8.87 10.14 5.06
CA THR A 153 8.93 8.84 5.72
C THR A 153 10.21 8.14 5.33
N THR A 154 11.02 7.78 6.32
CA THR A 154 12.24 6.99 6.11
C THR A 154 11.88 5.59 5.58
N PHE A 155 12.84 4.90 4.95
CA PHE A 155 12.61 3.54 4.48
C PHE A 155 12.16 2.60 5.62
N LEU A 156 12.75 2.75 6.80
CA LEU A 156 12.36 2.01 8.01
C LEU A 156 10.89 2.27 8.37
N GLU A 157 10.47 3.54 8.42
CA GLU A 157 9.09 3.91 8.77
C GLU A 157 8.07 3.37 7.76
N ILE A 158 8.42 3.34 6.47
CA ILE A 158 7.58 2.73 5.43
C ILE A 158 7.37 1.25 5.74
N VAL A 159 8.44 0.49 6.01
CA VAL A 159 8.36 -0.95 6.30
C VAL A 159 7.56 -1.21 7.58
N GLU A 160 7.78 -0.42 8.65
CA GLU A 160 7.04 -0.53 9.91
C GLU A 160 5.54 -0.20 9.73
N HIS A 161 5.22 0.77 8.88
CA HIS A 161 3.84 1.14 8.58
C HIS A 161 3.12 0.04 7.78
N GLU A 162 3.79 -0.53 6.78
CA GLU A 162 3.24 -1.68 6.04
C GLU A 162 3.02 -2.88 6.96
N ALA A 163 3.96 -3.17 7.87
CA ALA A 163 3.79 -4.22 8.88
C ALA A 163 2.53 -3.99 9.72
N MET A 164 2.28 -2.74 10.15
CA MET A 164 1.06 -2.36 10.86
C MET A 164 -0.21 -2.59 10.02
N GLY A 165 -0.16 -2.27 8.73
CA GLY A 165 -1.24 -2.53 7.76
C GLY A 165 -1.61 -4.01 7.68
N TYR A 166 -0.62 -4.90 7.58
CA TYR A 166 -0.85 -6.35 7.54
C TYR A 166 -1.38 -6.91 8.86
N ARG A 167 -0.93 -6.40 10.02
CA ARG A 167 -1.53 -6.78 11.32
C ARG A 167 -3.02 -6.44 11.38
N ALA A 168 -3.41 -5.30 10.79
CA ALA A 168 -4.79 -4.84 10.79
C ALA A 168 -5.74 -5.77 10.01
N TRP A 169 -5.24 -6.70 9.19
CA TRP A 169 -6.09 -7.69 8.52
C TRP A 169 -6.75 -8.65 9.51
N GLY A 170 -6.09 -8.97 10.63
CA GLY A 170 -6.66 -9.80 11.69
C GLY A 170 -6.75 -11.29 11.37
N ASN A 171 -5.99 -11.77 10.39
CA ASN A 171 -5.91 -13.18 10.01
C ASN A 171 -4.47 -13.71 10.10
N GLU A 172 -4.30 -15.03 9.97
CA GLU A 172 -2.98 -15.69 10.12
C GLU A 172 -1.97 -15.25 9.05
N VAL A 173 -2.42 -15.07 7.81
CA VAL A 173 -1.57 -14.61 6.69
C VAL A 173 -1.05 -13.20 6.95
N GLY A 174 -1.92 -12.28 7.38
CA GLY A 174 -1.54 -10.91 7.72
C GLY A 174 -0.57 -10.86 8.90
N ARG A 175 -0.74 -11.73 9.90
CA ARG A 175 0.23 -11.86 11.00
C ARG A 175 1.60 -12.33 10.48
N PHE A 176 1.63 -13.39 9.67
CA PHE A 176 2.88 -13.90 9.09
C PHE A 176 3.62 -12.82 8.27
N LEU A 177 2.89 -12.08 7.42
CA LEU A 177 3.48 -11.01 6.62
C LEU A 177 4.02 -9.87 7.48
N ALA A 178 3.28 -9.46 8.51
CA ALA A 178 3.75 -8.47 9.47
C ALA A 178 5.03 -8.92 10.18
N ASP A 179 5.12 -10.18 10.59
CA ASP A 179 6.31 -10.74 11.24
C ASP A 179 7.53 -10.75 10.29
N GLN A 180 7.33 -10.99 8.98
CA GLN A 180 8.41 -10.86 7.99
C GLN A 180 8.87 -9.42 7.85
N LEU A 181 7.94 -8.46 7.80
CA LEU A 181 8.30 -7.04 7.70
C LEU A 181 8.99 -6.52 8.96
N ASP A 182 8.64 -7.02 10.16
CA ASP A 182 9.36 -6.70 11.40
C ASP A 182 10.81 -7.19 11.35
N ARG A 183 11.05 -8.39 10.80
CA ARG A 183 12.41 -8.91 10.60
C ARG A 183 13.18 -8.03 9.61
N THR A 184 12.55 -7.64 8.51
CA THR A 184 13.14 -6.69 7.56
C THR A 184 13.46 -5.34 8.23
N ALA A 185 12.56 -4.80 9.04
CA ALA A 185 12.79 -3.56 9.79
C ALA A 185 13.98 -3.69 10.77
N GLN A 186 14.14 -4.83 11.42
CA GLN A 186 15.32 -5.11 12.26
C GLN A 186 16.61 -5.13 11.44
N LEU A 187 16.60 -5.75 10.26
CA LEU A 187 17.76 -5.75 9.36
C LEU A 187 18.08 -4.35 8.83
N ILE A 188 17.07 -3.55 8.48
CA ILE A 188 17.26 -2.14 8.08
C ILE A 188 17.89 -1.34 9.22
N ARG A 189 17.42 -1.53 10.46
CA ARG A 189 17.98 -0.85 11.64
C ARG A 189 19.42 -1.26 11.91
N TRP A 190 19.75 -2.55 11.74
CA TRP A 190 21.11 -3.05 11.93
C TRP A 190 22.07 -2.56 10.85
N THR A 191 21.63 -2.59 9.59
CA THR A 191 22.41 -2.08 8.45
C THR A 191 22.48 -0.56 8.43
N GLY A 192 21.54 0.15 9.07
CA GLY A 192 21.43 1.62 9.04
C GLY A 192 21.07 2.17 7.66
N ALA A 193 20.34 1.39 6.86
CA ALA A 193 20.04 1.73 5.47
C ALA A 193 18.91 2.77 5.36
N GLU A 194 19.10 3.79 4.51
CA GLU A 194 18.10 4.85 4.30
C GLU A 194 17.17 4.56 3.12
N THR A 195 17.59 3.65 2.23
CA THR A 195 16.84 3.26 1.01
C THR A 195 16.93 1.75 0.79
N PRO A 196 16.02 1.18 -0.04
CA PRO A 196 16.10 -0.23 -0.41
C PRO A 196 17.42 -0.62 -1.09
N ALA A 197 17.92 0.21 -2.01
CA ALA A 197 19.18 -0.05 -2.71
C ALA A 197 20.39 -0.04 -1.74
N ASP A 198 20.45 0.96 -0.85
CA ASP A 198 21.47 1.03 0.20
C ASP A 198 21.41 -0.19 1.14
N HIS A 199 20.21 -0.71 1.43
CA HIS A 199 20.06 -1.94 2.22
C HIS A 199 20.64 -3.15 1.50
N GLU A 200 20.31 -3.34 0.22
CA GLU A 200 20.84 -4.44 -0.60
C GLU A 200 22.36 -4.38 -0.73
N ASP A 201 22.92 -3.20 -1.02
CA ASP A 201 24.37 -2.98 -1.13
C ASP A 201 25.09 -3.34 0.17
N ARG A 202 24.55 -2.90 1.32
CA ARG A 202 25.14 -3.22 2.63
C ARG A 202 25.04 -4.70 2.96
N MET A 203 23.92 -5.35 2.65
CA MET A 203 23.75 -6.79 2.85
C MET A 203 24.73 -7.59 1.98
N GLU A 204 24.99 -7.17 0.74
CA GLU A 204 25.99 -7.83 -0.12
C GLU A 204 27.41 -7.75 0.48
N ILE A 205 27.77 -6.57 1.01
CA ILE A 205 29.06 -6.38 1.70
C ILE A 205 29.15 -7.31 2.91
N TYR A 206 28.12 -7.35 3.77
CA TYR A 206 28.11 -8.24 4.94
C TYR A 206 28.20 -9.72 4.57
N ASP A 207 27.47 -10.16 3.54
CA ASP A 207 27.50 -11.54 3.06
C ASP A 207 28.86 -11.91 2.47
N ARG A 208 29.57 -10.95 1.85
CA ARG A 208 30.93 -11.14 1.36
C ARG A 208 31.91 -11.32 2.51
N GLU A 209 31.89 -10.41 3.49
CA GLU A 209 32.75 -10.48 4.67
C GLU A 209 32.53 -11.76 5.49
N LEU A 210 31.27 -12.19 5.63
CA LEU A 210 30.94 -13.43 6.33
C LEU A 210 31.51 -14.65 5.60
N ARG A 211 31.38 -14.69 4.26
CA ARG A 211 31.95 -15.76 3.44
C ARG A 211 33.47 -15.80 3.56
N ASP A 212 34.13 -14.66 3.50
CA ASP A 212 35.59 -14.58 3.62
C ASP A 212 36.06 -15.07 5.00
N ARG A 213 35.36 -14.69 6.08
CA ARG A 213 35.67 -15.14 7.44
C ARG A 213 35.49 -16.65 7.61
N LEU A 214 34.38 -17.20 7.10
CA LEU A 214 34.12 -18.64 7.17
C LEU A 214 35.12 -19.44 6.33
N PHE A 215 35.53 -18.90 5.18
CA PHE A 215 36.57 -19.50 4.35
C PHE A 215 37.90 -19.56 5.09
N GLU A 216 38.35 -18.43 5.66
CA GLU A 216 39.61 -18.38 6.42
C GLU A 216 39.58 -19.32 7.62
N GLN A 217 38.48 -19.34 8.37
CA GLN A 217 38.32 -20.27 9.50
C GLN A 217 38.44 -21.73 9.04
N GLY A 218 37.71 -22.11 7.98
CA GLY A 218 37.77 -23.46 7.44
C GLY A 218 39.15 -23.83 6.90
N TYR A 219 39.87 -22.87 6.31
CA TYR A 219 41.24 -23.06 5.84
C TYR A 219 42.20 -23.33 7.01
N GLN A 220 42.13 -22.55 8.09
CA GLN A 220 42.95 -22.76 9.28
C GLN A 220 42.63 -24.10 9.97
N ASP A 221 41.35 -24.43 10.15
CA ASP A 221 40.91 -25.71 10.70
C ASP A 221 41.45 -26.89 9.86
N GLY A 222 41.47 -26.74 8.54
CA GLY A 222 42.05 -27.70 7.60
C GLY A 222 43.56 -27.88 7.81
N LEU A 223 44.30 -26.79 7.94
CA LEU A 223 45.75 -26.83 8.20
C LEU A 223 46.07 -27.50 9.53
N GLU A 224 45.33 -27.17 10.60
CA GLU A 224 45.52 -27.79 11.91
C GLU A 224 45.23 -29.29 11.88
N ASN A 225 44.12 -29.69 11.27
CA ASN A 225 43.78 -31.11 11.14
C ASN A 225 44.84 -31.87 10.32
N GLY A 226 45.36 -31.27 9.26
CA GLY A 226 46.47 -31.82 8.49
C GLY A 226 47.73 -32.02 9.35
N ARG A 227 48.08 -31.04 10.19
CA ARG A 227 49.22 -31.17 11.14
C ARG A 227 49.01 -32.31 12.13
N ARG A 228 47.82 -32.40 12.76
CA ARG A 228 47.49 -33.47 13.72
C ARG A 228 47.58 -34.86 13.08
N GLN A 229 47.10 -35.00 11.83
CA GLN A 229 47.19 -36.28 11.11
C GLN A 229 48.63 -36.64 10.75
N ALA A 230 49.43 -35.67 10.32
CA ALA A 230 50.85 -35.89 10.02
C ALA A 230 51.63 -36.32 11.28
N GLU A 231 51.37 -35.70 12.43
CA GLU A 231 51.95 -36.09 13.71
C GLU A 231 51.55 -37.51 14.12
N ALA A 232 50.26 -37.86 13.98
CA ALA A 232 49.76 -39.20 14.25
C ALA A 232 50.47 -40.27 13.38
N TRP A 233 50.61 -40.02 12.08
CA TRP A 233 51.30 -40.94 11.16
C TRP A 233 52.82 -41.00 11.37
N GLY A 234 53.43 -39.95 11.92
CA GLY A 234 54.84 -39.93 12.26
C GLY A 234 55.19 -40.81 13.46
N LEU A 235 54.25 -40.98 14.40
CA LEU A 235 54.40 -41.84 15.58
C LEU A 235 54.29 -43.34 15.24
N GLU A 236 53.46 -43.72 14.26
CA GLU A 236 53.29 -45.12 13.84
C GLU A 236 54.51 -45.72 13.11
N ARG A 237 55.46 -44.88 12.66
CA ARG A 237 56.64 -45.33 11.90
C ARG A 237 57.94 -45.45 12.72
N ARG A 238 57.92 -45.19 14.02
CA ARG A 238 59.09 -45.34 14.91
C ARG A 238 58.96 -46.58 15.78
#